data_AF-A0A2W6BWH4-F1
#
_entry.id   AF-A0A2W6BWH4-F1
#
_cell.length_a   1.000
_cell.length_b   1.000
_cell.length_c   1.000
_cell.angle_alpha   90.00
_cell.angle_beta   90.00
_cell.angle_gamma   90.00
#
_symmetry.space_group_name_H-M   'P 1'
#
loop_
_entity.id
_entity.type
_entity.pdbx_description
1 polymer ?
#
loop_
_entity_poly.entity_id
_entity_poly.type
_entity_poly.pdbx_seq_one_letter_code
_entity_poly.pdbx_strand_id
1 'polypeptide(L)'
;ETRSQIASADRGREFAWIVGGSFARWGFTFAPDGAATKLTESWEFLPSGIAMFQEKYGDRAAAEIDERTHQAHDGIPRTLAAIKRIAESS
;
A
#
# COMPACT_ATOMS: atom_id res chain seq x y z
N GLU A 1 6.36 -7.00 -15.89
CA GLU A 1 6.75 -7.43 -14.54
C GLU A 1 6.76 -6.19 -13.63
N THR A 2 6.24 -6.29 -12.41
CA THR A 2 6.24 -5.18 -11.45
C THR A 2 7.40 -5.37 -10.48
N ARG A 3 8.33 -4.41 -10.43
CA ARG A 3 9.46 -4.43 -9.49
C ARG A 3 9.11 -3.65 -8.23
N SER A 4 9.31 -4.24 -7.06
CA SER A 4 9.10 -3.60 -5.75
C SER A 4 10.41 -3.54 -4.98
N GLN A 5 10.76 -2.35 -4.48
CA GLN A 5 11.97 -2.12 -3.70
C GLN A 5 11.61 -1.93 -2.22
N ILE A 6 12.28 -2.65 -1.33
CA ILE A 6 12.09 -2.49 0.12
C ILE A 6 12.57 -1.10 0.55
N ALA A 7 11.70 -0.34 1.19
CA ALA A 7 11.99 0.98 1.75
C ALA A 7 12.16 0.94 3.28
N SER A 8 11.49 0.00 3.96
CA SER A 8 11.64 -0.25 5.39
C SER A 8 11.41 -1.74 5.68
N ALA A 9 12.26 -2.34 6.50
CA ALA A 9 12.14 -3.72 6.96
C ALA A 9 12.53 -3.81 8.43
N ASP A 10 11.73 -3.15 9.27
CA ASP A 10 11.92 -3.06 10.70
C ASP A 10 11.00 -4.04 11.44
N ARG A 11 11.60 -5.10 11.96
CA ARG A 11 10.87 -6.23 12.54
C ARG A 11 9.96 -5.79 13.68
N GLY A 12 8.66 -6.01 13.51
CA GLY A 12 7.64 -5.70 14.50
C GLY A 12 7.28 -4.21 14.61
N ARG A 13 7.80 -3.35 13.72
CA ARG A 13 7.48 -1.91 13.69
C ARG A 13 6.97 -1.46 12.34
N GLU A 14 7.69 -1.76 11.27
CA GLU A 14 7.32 -1.32 9.93
C GLU A 14 7.85 -2.26 8.85
N PHE A 15 7.02 -2.53 7.85
CA PHE A 15 7.46 -3.10 6.59
C PHE A 15 6.86 -2.32 5.43
N ALA A 16 7.71 -1.72 4.59
CA ALA A 16 7.27 -0.86 3.49
C ALA A 16 8.10 -1.07 2.24
N TRP A 17 7.47 -0.88 1.09
CA TRP A 17 8.11 -1.00 -0.22
C TRP A 17 7.58 0.05 -1.20
N ILE A 18 8.40 0.35 -2.21
CA ILE A 18 8.06 1.26 -3.29
C ILE A 18 7.99 0.47 -4.59
N VAL A 19 6.83 0.54 -5.24
CA VAL A 19 6.58 -0.04 -6.55
C VAL A 19 7.24 0.81 -7.62
N GLY A 20 7.93 0.18 -8.57
CA GLY A 20 8.65 0.86 -9.65
C GLY A 20 9.82 1.74 -9.18
N GLY A 21 10.25 1.60 -7.92
CA GLY A 21 11.29 2.44 -7.31
C GLY A 21 10.84 3.85 -6.92
N SER A 22 9.76 4.38 -7.52
CA SER A 22 9.27 5.74 -7.22
C SER A 22 7.77 5.96 -7.41
N PHE A 23 6.97 4.94 -7.76
CA PHE A 23 5.59 5.17 -8.21
C PHE A 23 4.53 5.12 -7.10
N ALA A 24 4.60 4.13 -6.22
CA ALA A 24 3.65 4.04 -5.12
C ALA A 24 4.34 3.41 -3.91
N ARG A 25 4.10 3.97 -2.73
CA ARG A 25 4.57 3.41 -1.46
C ARG A 25 3.43 2.62 -0.83
N TRP A 26 3.73 1.39 -0.46
CA TRP A 26 2.88 0.56 0.39
C TRP A 26 3.61 0.33 1.70
N GLY A 27 2.87 0.25 2.79
CA GLY A 27 3.47 0.02 4.10
C GLY A 27 2.50 -0.55 5.11
N PHE A 28 3.03 -1.38 5.99
CA PHE A 28 2.39 -1.84 7.20
C PHE A 28 3.13 -1.27 8.40
N THR A 29 2.42 -0.65 9.33
CA THR A 29 2.94 -0.29 10.65
C THR A 29 2.27 -1.14 11.73
N PHE A 30 3.06 -1.52 12.72
CA PHE A 30 2.67 -2.40 13.81
C PHE A 30 2.85 -1.63 15.11
N ALA A 31 1.76 -1.43 15.84
CA ALA A 31 1.78 -0.81 17.15
C ALA A 31 1.24 -1.78 18.22
N PRO A 32 1.82 -1.83 19.43
CA PRO A 32 1.23 -2.56 20.54
C PRO A 32 -0.19 -2.06 20.85
N ASP A 33 -1.11 -2.98 21.13
CA ASP A 33 -2.47 -2.68 21.60
C ASP A 33 -2.86 -3.67 22.70
N GLY A 34 -2.30 -3.47 23.90
CA GLY A 34 -2.40 -4.41 25.00
C GLY A 34 -1.74 -5.75 24.64
N ALA A 35 -2.52 -6.84 24.68
CA ALA A 35 -2.07 -8.16 24.24
C ALA A 35 -2.19 -8.38 22.72
N ALA A 36 -2.76 -7.43 22.00
CA ALA A 36 -2.94 -7.47 20.55
C ALA A 36 -1.93 -6.57 19.82
N THR A 37 -2.01 -6.55 18.50
CA THR A 37 -1.25 -5.65 17.63
C THR A 37 -2.22 -4.85 16.76
N LYS A 38 -2.09 -3.53 16.80
CA LYS A 38 -2.75 -2.65 15.85
C LYS A 38 -1.91 -2.61 14.56
N LEU A 39 -2.41 -3.27 13.54
CA LEU A 39 -1.87 -3.22 12.18
C LEU A 39 -2.53 -2.07 11.40
N THR A 40 -1.73 -1.17 10.84
CA THR A 40 -2.21 -0.15 9.91
C THR A 40 -1.55 -0.35 8.56
N GLU A 41 -2.34 -0.41 7.49
CA GLU A 41 -1.85 -0.40 6.12
C GLU A 41 -1.98 1.01 5.55
N SER A 42 -0.91 1.48 4.90
CA SER A 42 -0.83 2.78 4.25
C SER A 42 -0.50 2.59 2.77
N TRP A 43 -1.18 3.35 1.93
CA TRP A 43 -0.87 3.48 0.51
C TRP A 43 -0.70 4.95 0.17
N GLU A 44 0.34 5.26 -0.60
CA GLU A 44 0.60 6.58 -1.13
C GLU A 44 0.94 6.49 -2.61
N PHE A 45 0.21 7.23 -3.43
CA PHE A 45 0.55 7.44 -4.83
C PHE A 45 1.60 8.55 -4.91
N LEU A 46 2.84 8.18 -5.22
CA LEU A 46 3.95 9.12 -5.22
C LEU A 46 3.92 10.02 -6.47
N PRO A 47 4.51 11.24 -6.42
CA PRO A 47 4.49 12.17 -7.54
C PRO A 47 5.02 11.60 -8.87
N SER A 48 6.09 10.78 -8.82
CA SER A 48 6.63 10.15 -10.03
C SER A 48 5.67 9.12 -10.64
N GLY A 49 4.84 8.48 -9.82
CA GLY A 49 3.80 7.58 -10.29
C GLY A 49 2.68 8.34 -11.01
N ILE A 50 2.26 9.48 -10.46
CA ILE A 50 1.27 10.36 -11.09
C ILE A 50 1.79 10.88 -12.43
N ALA A 51 3.03 11.37 -12.48
CA ALA A 51 3.67 11.82 -13.71
C ALA A 51 3.74 10.70 -14.78
N MET A 52 4.12 9.49 -14.38
CA MET A 52 4.14 8.34 -15.29
C MET A 52 2.73 8.03 -15.85
N PHE A 53 1.69 8.17 -15.04
CA PHE A 53 0.31 8.00 -15.51
C PHE A 53 -0.09 9.10 -16.51
N GLN A 54 0.31 10.35 -16.29
CA GLN A 54 0.09 11.45 -17.23
C GLN A 54 0.76 11.16 -18.58
N GLU A 55 2.03 10.74 -18.56
CA GLU A 55 2.77 10.38 -19.78
C GLU A 55 2.13 9.19 -20.52
N LYS A 56 1.69 8.17 -19.78
CA LYS A 56 1.19 6.92 -20.36
C LYS A 56 -0.26 7.02 -20.85
N TYR A 57 -1.12 7.72 -20.12
CA TYR A 57 -2.56 7.70 -20.34
C TYR A 57 -3.12 9.03 -20.87
N GLY A 58 -2.32 10.10 -20.89
CA GLY A 58 -2.73 11.41 -21.38
C GLY A 58 -4.00 11.90 -20.69
N ASP A 59 -5.01 12.25 -21.47
CA ASP A 59 -6.30 12.76 -20.98
C ASP A 59 -7.03 11.78 -20.05
N ARG A 60 -6.73 10.47 -20.13
CA ARG A 60 -7.32 9.46 -19.25
C ARG A 60 -6.60 9.29 -17.92
N ALA A 61 -5.48 9.97 -17.70
CA ALA A 61 -4.66 9.79 -16.51
C ALA A 61 -5.44 10.05 -15.22
N ALA A 62 -6.29 11.07 -15.19
CA ALA A 62 -7.12 11.38 -14.02
C ALA A 62 -8.06 10.21 -13.66
N ALA A 63 -8.81 9.69 -14.64
CA ALA A 63 -9.70 8.55 -14.43
C ALA A 63 -8.96 7.28 -13.98
N GLU A 64 -7.76 7.03 -14.53
CA GLU A 64 -6.93 5.89 -14.11
C GLU A 64 -6.40 6.07 -12.68
N ILE A 65 -6.04 7.29 -12.28
CA ILE A 65 -5.59 7.60 -10.91
C ILE A 65 -6.73 7.43 -9.90
N ASP A 66 -7.93 7.93 -10.24
CA ASP A 66 -9.12 7.79 -9.40
C ASP A 66 -9.47 6.31 -9.21
N GLU A 67 -9.40 5.51 -10.29
CA GLU A 67 -9.65 4.08 -10.22
C GLU A 67 -8.64 3.35 -9.31
N ARG A 68 -7.34 3.70 -9.37
CA ARG A 68 -6.33 3.13 -8.44
C ARG A 68 -6.60 3.51 -6.99
N THR A 69 -7.04 4.75 -6.77
CA THR A 69 -7.39 5.26 -5.44
C THR A 69 -8.60 4.51 -4.88
N HIS A 70 -9.66 4.32 -5.67
CA HIS A 70 -10.82 3.51 -5.27
C HIS A 70 -10.44 2.06 -4.97
N GLN A 71 -9.63 1.43 -5.83
CA GLN A 71 -9.16 0.06 -5.61
C GLN A 71 -8.36 -0.09 -4.31
N ALA A 72 -7.51 0.89 -3.96
CA ALA A 72 -6.78 0.89 -2.70
C ALA A 72 -7.74 1.03 -1.50
N HIS A 73 -8.68 1.98 -1.56
CA HIS A 73 -9.66 2.19 -0.48
C HIS A 73 -10.57 0.99 -0.25
N ASP A 74 -10.98 0.29 -1.30
CA ASP A 74 -11.82 -0.91 -1.20
C ASP A 74 -11.03 -2.16 -0.80
N GLY A 75 -9.79 -2.27 -1.30
CA GLY A 75 -8.94 -3.45 -1.10
C GLY A 75 -8.31 -3.51 0.29
N ILE A 76 -7.76 -2.41 0.78
CA ILE A 76 -7.02 -2.35 2.05
C ILE A 76 -7.85 -2.89 3.23
N PRO A 77 -9.11 -2.48 3.45
CA PRO A 77 -9.91 -3.01 4.56
C PRO A 77 -10.13 -4.52 4.47
N ARG A 78 -10.30 -5.06 3.25
CA ARG A 78 -10.48 -6.51 3.02
C ARG A 78 -9.19 -7.28 3.31
N THR A 79 -8.04 -6.72 2.92
CA THR A 79 -6.72 -7.25 3.23
C THR A 79 -6.49 -7.30 4.73
N LEU A 80 -6.73 -6.19 5.45
CA LEU A 80 -6.56 -6.13 6.90
C LEU A 80 -7.48 -7.12 7.63
N ALA A 81 -8.75 -7.24 7.22
CA ALA A 81 -9.67 -8.23 7.78
C ALA A 81 -9.18 -9.67 7.54
N ALA A 82 -8.61 -9.95 6.37
CA ALA A 82 -8.07 -11.26 6.06
C ALA A 82 -6.82 -11.59 6.87
N ILE A 83 -5.90 -10.63 7.02
CA ILE A 83 -4.70 -10.77 7.86
C ILE A 83 -5.11 -11.05 9.31
N LYS A 84 -6.03 -10.24 9.88
CA LYS A 84 -6.53 -10.42 11.25
C LYS A 84 -7.06 -11.83 11.46
N ARG A 85 -7.96 -12.30 10.58
CA ARG A 85 -8.53 -13.65 10.65
C ARG A 85 -7.45 -14.73 10.60
N ILE A 86 -6.45 -14.61 9.72
CA ILE A 86 -5.37 -15.62 9.63
C ILE A 86 -4.52 -15.61 10.90
N ALA A 87 -4.07 -14.43 11.35
CA ALA A 87 -3.19 -14.28 12.49
C ALA A 87 -3.82 -14.72 13.83
N GLU A 88 -5.15 -14.60 13.97
CA GLU A 88 -5.88 -14.92 15.21
C GLU A 88 -6.55 -16.30 15.16
N SER A 89 -6.40 -17.06 14.07
CA SER A 89 -7.01 -18.39 13.91
C SER A 89 -6.19 -19.55 14.49
N SER A 90 -5.10 -19.24 15.20
CA SER A 90 -4.19 -20.22 15.83
C SER A 90 -4.42 -20.32 17.34
#